data_AF-A0A6M4JAV6-F1
#
_entry.id   AF-A0A6M4JAV6-F1
#
_cell.length_a   1.000
_cell.length_b   1.000
_cell.length_c   1.000
_cell.angle_alpha   90.00
_cell.angle_beta   90.00
_cell.angle_gamma   90.00
#
_symmetry.space_group_name_H-M   'P 1'
#
loop_
_entity.id
_entity.type
_entity.pdbx_description
1 polymer ?
#
loop_
_entity_poly.entity_id
_entity_poly.type
_entity_poly.pdbx_seq_one_letter_code
_entity_poly.pdbx_strand_id
1 'polypeptide(L)' 'MAKDAIKFKAVVKQAFSTDEYEVELENGLVIKAHISGKMRVNHIRILPGDSVDVEISPYNLNLGRIIYRHR' A
#
# COMPACT_ATOMS: atom_id res chain seq x y z
N MET A 1 -19.58 -11.47 2.73
CA MET A 1 -18.46 -12.16 2.07
C MET A 1 -18.18 -11.41 0.77
N ALA A 2 -17.41 -10.32 0.84
CA ALA A 2 -17.01 -9.49 -0.31
C ALA A 2 -15.48 -9.64 -0.38
N LYS A 3 -14.97 -10.44 -1.32
CA LYS A 3 -14.66 -10.14 -2.73
C LYS A 3 -13.18 -9.77 -2.85
N ASP A 4 -12.41 -10.76 -3.32
CA ASP A 4 -11.12 -10.68 -4.01
C ASP A 4 -10.33 -9.39 -3.81
N ALA A 5 -9.76 -9.18 -2.62
CA ALA A 5 -8.66 -8.24 -2.50
C ALA A 5 -7.42 -8.95 -3.06
N ILE A 6 -6.89 -8.45 -4.17
CA ILE A 6 -5.67 -9.02 -4.76
C ILE A 6 -4.49 -8.39 -4.04
N LYS A 7 -3.64 -9.25 -3.48
CA LYS A 7 -2.40 -8.83 -2.83
C LYS A 7 -1.31 -8.70 -3.87
N PHE A 8 -0.68 -7.55 -3.90
CA PHE A 8 0.47 -7.28 -4.71
C PHE A 8 1.61 -6.76 -3.84
N LYS A 9 2.83 -7.12 -4.24
CA LYS A 9 4.02 -6.47 -3.71
C LYS A 9 4.24 -5.16 -4.43
N ALA A 10 4.60 -4.15 -3.67
CA ALA A 10 4.93 -2.83 -4.18
C ALA A 10 6.11 -2.25 -3.40
N VAL A 11 6.79 -1.30 -4.02
CA VAL A 11 7.86 -0.51 -3.41
C VAL A 11 7.34 0.89 -3.17
N VAL A 12 7.58 1.42 -1.97
CA VAL A 12 7.17 2.78 -1.62
C VAL A 12 8.07 3.76 -2.35
N LYS A 13 7.48 4.65 -3.14
CA LYS A 13 8.25 5.65 -3.91
C LYS A 13 8.30 6.97 -3.18
N GLN A 14 7.14 7.46 -2.75
CA GLN A 14 7.00 8.76 -2.09
C GLN A 14 5.94 8.70 -1.00
N ALA A 15 6.09 9.53 0.03
CA ALA A 15 5.08 9.74 1.06
C ALA A 15 4.49 11.14 0.84
N PHE A 16 3.17 11.22 0.55
CA PHE A 16 2.49 12.49 0.34
C PHE A 16 1.95 13.08 1.64
N SER A 17 1.44 12.24 2.53
CA SER A 17 0.85 12.64 3.81
C SER A 17 0.97 11.52 4.83
N THR A 18 0.58 11.77 6.09
CA THR A 18 0.63 10.76 7.18
C THR A 18 0.02 9.42 6.79
N ASP A 19 -1.01 9.46 5.94
CA ASP A 19 -1.86 8.33 5.62
C ASP A 19 -1.92 7.95 4.15
N GLU A 20 -1.32 8.74 3.25
CA GLU A 20 -1.34 8.52 1.81
C GLU A 20 0.10 8.40 1.29
N TYR A 21 0.38 7.24 0.69
CA TYR A 21 1.69 6.86 0.18
C TYR A 21 1.57 6.51 -1.29
N GLU A 22 2.60 6.88 -2.05
CA GLU A 22 2.78 6.47 -3.43
C GLU A 22 3.56 5.17 -3.44
N VAL A 23 2.95 4.12 -4.00
CA VAL A 23 3.59 2.81 -4.11
C VAL A 23 3.61 2.38 -5.57
N GLU A 24 4.75 1.84 -5.98
CA GLU A 24 5.00 1.32 -7.30
C GLU A 24 4.91 -0.21 -7.26
N LEU A 25 3.93 -0.75 -7.95
CA LEU A 25 3.72 -2.19 -8.10
C LEU A 25 4.82 -2.79 -8.97
N GLU A 26 5.10 -4.09 -8.82
CA GLU A 26 6.05 -4.82 -9.68
C GLU A 26 5.70 -4.73 -11.18
N ASN A 27 4.43 -4.46 -11.50
CA ASN A 27 3.93 -4.25 -12.86
C ASN A 27 4.27 -2.86 -13.44
N GLY A 28 4.97 -1.98 -12.70
CA GLY A 28 5.31 -0.61 -13.10
C GLY A 28 4.17 0.40 -12.95
N LEU A 29 3.05 -0.01 -12.35
CA LEU A 29 1.92 0.85 -12.03
C LEU A 29 2.19 1.59 -10.72
N VAL A 30 2.04 2.90 -10.76
CA VAL A 30 2.11 3.75 -9.57
C VAL A 30 0.68 4.00 -9.08
N ILE A 31 0.42 3.66 -7.82
CA ILE A 31 -0.89 3.81 -7.21
C ILE A 31 -0.80 4.55 -5.88
N LYS A 32 -1.93 5.12 -5.47
CA LYS A 32 -2.06 5.74 -4.15
C LYS A 32 -2.57 4.70 -3.17
N ALA A 33 -1.81 4.49 -2.11
CA ALA A 33 -2.17 3.54 -1.08
C ALA A 33 -2.29 4.20 0.29
N HIS A 34 -3.32 3.80 1.03
CA HIS A 34 -3.51 4.24 2.40
C HIS A 34 -3.08 3.15 3.38
N ILE A 35 -2.51 3.57 4.50
CA ILE A 35 -2.16 2.64 5.59
C ILE A 35 -3.41 2.04 6.23
N SER A 36 -3.36 0.73 6.46
CA SER A 36 -4.38 0.04 7.25
C SER A 36 -4.43 0.60 8.68
N GLY A 37 -5.62 0.65 9.28
CA GLY A 37 -5.80 1.14 10.65
C GLY A 37 -4.92 0.42 11.67
N LYS A 38 -4.61 -0.86 11.45
CA LYS A 38 -3.68 -1.62 12.30
C LYS A 38 -2.26 -1.02 12.28
N MET A 39 -1.77 -0.58 11.12
CA MET A 39 -0.45 0.04 10.99
C MET A 39 -0.41 1.41 11.65
N ARG A 40 -1.51 2.18 11.59
CA ARG A 40 -1.65 3.47 12.30
C ARG A 40 -1.52 3.29 13.81
N VAL A 41 -2.26 2.35 14.40
CA VAL A 41 -2.23 2.07 15.85
C VAL A 41 -0.83 1.62 16.29
N ASN A 42 -0.15 0.84 15.47
CA ASN A 42 1.19 0.34 15.76
C ASN A 42 2.31 1.34 15.39
N HIS A 43 1.96 2.59 15.03
CA HIS A 43 2.89 3.65 14.62
C HIS A 43 3.98 3.19 13.64
N ILE A 44 3.62 2.32 12.68
CA ILE A 44 4.58 1.86 11.68
C ILE A 44 4.88 3.02 10.74
N ARG A 45 6.10 3.56 10.85
CA ARG A 45 6.63 4.52 9.88
C ARG A 45 7.01 3.75 8.61
N ILE A 46 6.64 4.28 7.46
CA ILE A 46 7.04 3.74 6.16
C ILE A 46 8.00 4.75 5.54
N LEU A 47 9.15 4.29 5.06
CA LEU A 47 10.12 5.13 4.37
C LEU A 47 10.05 4.85 2.86
N PRO A 48 10.36 5.84 2.01
CA PRO A 48 10.53 5.60 0.58
C PRO A 48 11.69 4.61 0.36
N GLY A 49 11.45 3.60 -0.47
CA GLY A 49 12.36 2.47 -0.74
C GLY A 49 11.98 1.18 -0.03
N ASP A 50 11.02 1.19 0.90
CA ASP A 50 10.55 -0.03 1.56
C ASP A 50 9.65 -0.88 0.66
N SER A 51 9.78 -2.20 0.80
CA SER A 51 8.88 -3.17 0.20
C SER A 51 7.66 -3.38 1.09
N VAL A 52 6.47 -3.21 0.51
CA VAL A 52 5.18 -3.31 1.19
C VAL A 52 4.22 -4.21 0.42
N ASP A 53 3.34 -4.89 1.14
CA ASP A 53 2.19 -5.56 0.53
C ASP A 53 0.99 -4.62 0.50
N VAL A 54 0.40 -4.53 -0.68
CA VAL A 54 -0.76 -3.70 -0.95
C VAL A 54 -1.91 -4.60 -1.40
N GLU A 55 -3.06 -4.44 -0.77
CA GLU A 55 -4.31 -5.03 -1.23
C GLU A 55 -5.03 -4.03 -2.12
N ILE A 56 -5.38 -4.47 -3.33
CA ILE A 56 -6.12 -3.69 -4.30
C ILE A 56 -7.44 -4.39 -4.57
N SER A 57 -8.53 -3.62 -4.62
CA SER A 57 -9.80 -4.13 -5.10
C SER A 57 -9.80 -4.16 -6.63
N PRO A 58 -10.20 -5.25 -7.29
CA PRO A 58 -10.19 -5.38 -8.76
C PRO A 58 -11.11 -4.37 -9.46
N TYR A 59 -11.98 -3.70 -8.71
CA TYR A 59 -12.86 -2.64 -9.21
C TYR A 59 -12.19 -1.26 -9.27
N ASN A 60 -11.14 -1.03 -8.48
CA ASN A 60 -10.44 0.25 -8.40
C ASN A 60 -8.93 0.01 -8.26
N LEU A 61 -8.24 0.02 -9.39
CA LEU A 61 -6.79 -0.23 -9.47
C LEU A 61 -5.93 0.94 -8.94
N ASN A 62 -6.52 2.13 -8.77
CA ASN A 62 -5.79 3.35 -8.40
C ASN A 62 -5.68 3.55 -6.87
N LEU A 63 -6.53 2.85 -6.10
CA LEU A 63 -6.59 2.93 -4.65
C LEU A 63 -6.19 1.60 -4.02
N GLY A 64 -5.10 1.61 -3.28
CA GLY A 64 -4.58 0.46 -2.55
C GLY A 64 -4.69 0.60 -1.04
N ARG A 65 -4.63 -0.53 -0.33
CA ARG A 65 -4.49 -0.57 1.12
C ARG A 65 -3.20 -1.26 1.49
N ILE A 66 -2.30 -0.58 2.20
CA ILE A 66 -1.07 -1.17 2.72
C ILE A 66 -1.43 -2.05 3.90
N ILE A 67 -1.14 -3.35 3.78
CA ILE A 67 -1.43 -4.32 4.84
C ILE A 67 -0.19 -4.67 5.66
N TYR A 68 0.98 -4.66 5.02
CA TYR A 68 2.19 -5.16 5.64
C TYR A 68 3.42 -4.48 5.04
N ARG A 69 4.46 -4.33 5.86
CA ARG A 69 5.78 -3.84 5.45
C ARG A 69 6.78 -4.97 5.70
N HIS A 70 7.47 -5.39 4.65
CA HIS A 70 8.60 -6.30 4.76
C HIS A 70 9.84 -5.50 5.18
N ARG A 71 10.58 -6.02 6.16
CA ARG A 71 11.81 -5.40 6.69
C ARG A 71 13.04 -6.03 6.06
#